data_AF-A0A2N2Y9B1-F1
#
_entry.id   AF-A0A2N2Y9B1-F1
#
_cell.length_a   1.000
_cell.length_b   1.000
_cell.length_c   1.000
_cell.angle_alpha   90.00
_cell.angle_beta   90.00
_cell.angle_gamma   90.00
#
_symmetry.space_group_name_H-M   'P 1'
#
loop_
_entity.id
_entity.type
_entity.pdbx_description
1 polymer ?
#
loop_
_entity_poly.entity_id
_entity_poly.type
_entity_poly.pdbx_seq_one_letter_code
_entity_poly.pdbx_strand_id
1 'polypeptide(L)'
;MKTLMLCFFAAFALISCEDIETNNRALQVTLNNEFFKAIDARAQINPDGTLSIQGLTDFETLTIHLNNSSLGTYTLGENSNNKIIFEDFEGSVYTTNPFGDGQVVVQDVSGGFFSGTFRFNAFRFGLDTLNGAKGIFFRVPLASGSIEDDPEVPINILSATINDVAFSATTVTAVDSGNFLLISGTQGNTTIAFSFPNDLTNGNNPIATGTITALITIDGVQSEAISGNLSIVNHNLELNAVSGAFSFETAAPNGIVVAQGQFNVSY
;
A
#
# COMPACT_ATOMS: atom_id res chain seq x y z
N MET A 1 -28.34 -62.77 -1.66
CA MET A 1 -27.12 -62.23 -2.31
C MET A 1 -27.24 -60.74 -2.70
N LYS A 2 -28.45 -60.18 -2.92
CA LYS A 2 -28.62 -58.75 -3.26
C LYS A 2 -28.39 -57.80 -2.06
N THR A 3 -28.77 -58.22 -0.86
CA THR A 3 -28.58 -57.43 0.38
C THR A 3 -27.12 -57.39 0.85
N LEU A 4 -26.36 -58.47 0.64
CA LEU A 4 -24.93 -58.54 0.99
C LEU A 4 -24.08 -57.65 0.06
N MET A 5 -24.48 -57.53 -1.21
CA MET A 5 -23.83 -56.66 -2.19
C MET A 5 -24.09 -55.17 -1.91
N LEU A 6 -25.26 -54.83 -1.37
CA LEU A 6 -25.59 -53.45 -0.96
C LEU A 6 -24.75 -53.00 0.25
N CYS A 7 -24.50 -53.90 1.21
CA CYS A 7 -23.64 -53.60 2.36
C CYS A 7 -22.17 -53.40 1.98
N PHE A 8 -21.67 -54.10 0.94
CA PHE A 8 -20.30 -53.93 0.45
C PHE A 8 -20.09 -52.56 -0.22
N PHE A 9 -21.10 -52.06 -0.96
CA PHE A 9 -21.04 -50.73 -1.57
C PHE A 9 -21.19 -49.59 -0.54
N ALA A 10 -21.99 -49.79 0.52
CA ALA A 10 -22.13 -48.81 1.60
C ALA A 10 -20.87 -48.67 2.48
N ALA A 11 -20.07 -49.74 2.61
CA ALA A 11 -18.83 -49.72 3.39
C ALA A 11 -17.71 -48.90 2.72
N PHE A 12 -17.68 -48.82 1.38
CA PHE A 12 -16.71 -48.00 0.65
C PHE A 12 -17.04 -46.50 0.64
N ALA A 13 -18.31 -46.13 0.83
CA ALA A 13 -18.74 -44.74 0.88
C ALA A 13 -18.32 -44.01 2.19
N LEU A 14 -17.92 -44.76 3.22
CA LEU A 14 -17.48 -44.19 4.51
C LEU A 14 -15.96 -44.04 4.62
N ILE A 15 -15.20 -44.47 3.60
CA ILE A 15 -13.75 -44.25 3.50
C ILE A 15 -13.50 -43.00 2.66
N SER A 16 -14.21 -41.92 2.98
CA SER A 16 -13.77 -40.58 2.57
C SER A 16 -12.62 -40.21 3.50
N CYS A 17 -11.40 -40.44 3.06
CA CYS A 17 -10.22 -39.91 3.72
C CYS A 17 -10.26 -38.40 3.48
N GLU A 18 -10.85 -37.65 4.41
CA GLU A 18 -10.65 -36.21 4.41
C GLU A 18 -9.18 -35.97 4.72
N ASP A 19 -8.43 -35.44 3.75
CA ASP A 19 -7.09 -34.93 4.00
C ASP A 19 -7.23 -33.76 4.97
N ILE A 20 -7.05 -34.04 6.26
CA ILE A 20 -6.90 -32.99 7.27
C ILE A 20 -5.56 -32.30 6.97
N GLU A 21 -5.62 -31.21 6.22
CA GLU A 21 -4.55 -30.24 6.10
C GLU A 21 -4.30 -29.66 7.50
N THR A 22 -3.39 -30.29 8.24
CA THR A 22 -2.83 -29.73 9.47
C THR A 22 -1.96 -28.56 9.03
N ASN A 23 -2.54 -27.36 8.98
CA ASN A 23 -1.89 -26.12 8.56
C ASN A 23 -0.84 -25.70 9.61
N ASN A 24 0.27 -26.42 9.67
CA ASN A 24 1.32 -26.27 10.68
C ASN A 24 2.16 -25.01 10.48
N ARG A 25 2.06 -24.36 9.30
CA ARG A 25 2.70 -23.09 8.94
C ARG A 25 1.77 -22.36 7.98
N ALA A 26 1.46 -21.10 8.26
CA ALA A 26 0.55 -20.35 7.42
C ALA A 26 0.96 -18.88 7.35
N LEU A 27 0.75 -18.28 6.19
CA LEU A 27 0.54 -16.85 6.06
C LEU A 27 -0.67 -16.67 5.13
N GLN A 28 -1.73 -16.06 5.65
CA GLN A 28 -3.01 -15.96 4.96
C GLN A 28 -3.75 -14.69 5.37
N VAL A 29 -4.56 -14.16 4.47
CA VAL A 29 -5.36 -12.94 4.68
C VAL A 29 -6.55 -12.92 3.72
N THR A 30 -7.62 -12.23 4.10
CA THR A 30 -8.73 -11.93 3.18
C THR A 30 -8.50 -10.55 2.55
N LEU A 31 -8.28 -10.50 1.24
CA LEU A 31 -8.04 -9.29 0.45
C LEU A 31 -9.31 -8.92 -0.31
N ASN A 32 -10.00 -7.81 0.04
CA ASN A 32 -11.24 -7.38 -0.63
C ASN A 32 -12.27 -8.52 -0.86
N ASN A 33 -12.41 -9.41 0.13
CA ASN A 33 -13.24 -10.63 0.12
C ASN A 33 -12.67 -11.87 -0.60
N GLU A 34 -11.52 -11.77 -1.26
CA GLU A 34 -10.77 -12.90 -1.81
C GLU A 34 -9.79 -13.47 -0.78
N PHE A 35 -9.54 -14.78 -0.82
CA PHE A 35 -8.68 -15.45 0.15
C PHE A 35 -7.28 -15.65 -0.41
N PHE A 36 -6.30 -14.98 0.18
CA PHE A 36 -4.89 -15.20 -0.06
C PHE A 36 -4.33 -16.20 0.96
N LYS A 37 -3.69 -17.27 0.48
CA LYS A 37 -2.92 -18.21 1.30
C LYS A 37 -1.59 -18.47 0.62
N ALA A 38 -0.51 -18.10 1.28
CA ALA A 38 0.83 -18.33 0.78
C ALA A 38 1.14 -19.84 0.70
N ILE A 39 1.80 -20.23 -0.39
CA ILE A 39 2.36 -21.56 -0.62
C ILE A 39 3.68 -21.70 0.15
N ASP A 40 4.46 -20.61 0.23
CA ASP A 40 5.66 -20.50 1.05
C ASP A 40 5.63 -19.24 1.91
N ALA A 41 6.14 -19.33 3.14
CA ALA A 41 6.22 -18.21 4.05
C ALA A 41 7.53 -18.23 4.82
N ARG A 42 8.22 -17.09 4.86
CA ARG A 42 9.55 -16.95 5.47
C ARG A 42 9.67 -15.65 6.24
N ALA A 43 10.47 -15.67 7.30
CA ALA A 43 10.83 -14.49 8.06
C ALA A 43 12.34 -14.23 7.96
N GLN A 44 12.76 -12.98 7.97
CA GLN A 44 14.15 -12.57 8.05
C GLN A 44 14.31 -11.43 9.05
N ILE A 45 15.26 -11.59 9.96
CA ILE A 45 15.75 -10.48 10.76
C ILE A 45 16.90 -9.85 9.98
N ASN A 46 16.72 -8.59 9.60
CA ASN A 46 17.69 -7.83 8.81
C ASN A 46 18.87 -7.36 9.69
N PRO A 47 20.02 -6.98 9.08
CA PRO A 47 21.19 -6.53 9.84
C PRO A 47 20.94 -5.32 10.74
N ASP A 48 19.96 -4.49 10.42
CA ASP A 48 19.53 -3.32 11.18
C ASP A 48 18.53 -3.66 12.33
N GLY A 49 18.18 -4.94 12.49
CA GLY A 49 17.25 -5.43 13.51
C GLY A 49 15.77 -5.40 13.11
N THR A 50 15.44 -4.92 11.90
CA THR A 50 14.09 -4.98 11.35
C THR A 50 13.69 -6.41 11.02
N LEU A 51 12.39 -6.69 10.98
CA LEU A 51 11.82 -7.99 10.65
C LEU A 51 11.04 -7.88 9.34
N SER A 52 11.34 -8.77 8.40
CA SER A 52 10.54 -8.95 7.19
C SER A 52 9.91 -10.33 7.20
N ILE A 53 8.60 -10.41 6.98
CA ILE A 53 7.83 -11.66 6.85
C ILE A 53 7.20 -11.65 5.47
N GLN A 54 7.56 -12.62 4.62
CA GLN A 54 7.10 -12.71 3.25
C GLN A 54 6.30 -13.99 3.05
N GLY A 55 5.15 -13.86 2.37
CA GLY A 55 4.33 -14.96 1.89
C GLY A 55 4.20 -14.89 0.38
N LEU A 56 4.37 -16.03 -0.28
CA LEU A 56 4.43 -16.15 -1.74
C LEU A 56 3.36 -17.13 -2.24
N THR A 57 2.66 -16.77 -3.31
CA THR A 57 2.00 -17.74 -4.21
C THR A 57 2.85 -17.92 -5.46
N ASP A 58 2.32 -18.57 -6.50
CA ASP A 58 3.01 -18.68 -7.78
C ASP A 58 3.10 -17.32 -8.52
N PHE A 59 2.25 -16.35 -8.16
CA PHE A 59 2.10 -15.09 -8.91
C PHE A 59 2.01 -13.83 -8.03
N GLU A 60 1.85 -13.99 -6.71
CA GLU A 60 1.57 -12.87 -5.81
C GLU A 60 2.50 -12.92 -4.60
N THR A 61 2.86 -11.74 -4.10
CA THR A 61 3.76 -11.58 -2.95
C THR A 61 3.12 -10.70 -1.90
N LEU A 62 3.10 -11.14 -0.65
CA LEU A 62 2.74 -10.33 0.51
C LEU A 62 3.95 -10.20 1.44
N THR A 63 4.46 -8.99 1.60
CA THR A 63 5.55 -8.68 2.53
C THR A 63 5.07 -7.81 3.68
N ILE A 64 5.37 -8.22 4.91
CA ILE A 64 5.20 -7.45 6.14
C ILE A 64 6.58 -7.02 6.60
N HIS A 65 6.84 -5.72 6.64
CA HIS A 65 8.08 -5.14 7.15
C HIS A 65 7.81 -4.43 8.48
N LEU A 66 8.54 -4.81 9.53
CA LEU A 66 8.43 -4.26 10.88
C LEU A 66 9.78 -3.71 11.33
N ASN A 67 9.75 -2.62 12.08
CA ASN A 67 10.93 -1.93 12.58
C ASN A 67 11.66 -2.69 13.71
N ASN A 68 11.13 -3.83 14.17
CA ASN A 68 11.72 -4.70 15.18
C ASN A 68 11.18 -6.14 15.02
N SER A 69 11.92 -7.12 15.52
CA SER A 69 11.57 -8.55 15.55
C SER A 69 11.00 -9.03 16.90
N SER A 70 10.67 -8.12 17.82
CA SER A 70 10.17 -8.46 19.16
C SER A 70 8.65 -8.69 19.18
N LEU A 71 8.17 -9.31 20.26
CA LEU A 71 6.73 -9.35 20.56
C LEU A 71 6.18 -7.93 20.68
N GLY A 72 4.96 -7.72 20.19
CA GLY A 72 4.30 -6.44 20.33
C GLY A 72 3.33 -6.13 19.21
N THR A 73 2.84 -4.89 19.26
CA THR A 73 1.88 -4.34 18.31
C THR A 73 2.56 -3.25 17.50
N TYR A 74 2.49 -3.37 16.19
CA TYR A 74 3.14 -2.52 15.21
C TYR A 74 2.07 -1.82 14.37
N THR A 75 1.97 -0.50 14.50
CA THR A 75 1.07 0.31 13.67
C THR A 75 1.66 0.44 12.26
N LEU A 76 0.83 0.28 11.23
CA LEU A 76 1.20 0.46 9.82
C LEU A 76 0.78 1.85 9.33
N GLY A 77 1.54 2.40 8.37
CA GLY A 77 1.22 3.68 7.71
C GLY A 77 1.60 4.93 8.49
N GLU A 78 1.27 6.12 7.94
CA GLU A 78 1.37 7.43 8.60
C GLU A 78 2.69 7.71 9.36
N ASN A 79 3.85 7.68 8.67
CA ASN A 79 5.20 7.86 9.26
C ASN A 79 5.71 6.68 10.10
N SER A 80 5.02 5.56 10.10
CA SER A 80 5.56 4.32 10.62
C SER A 80 6.60 3.73 9.66
N ASN A 81 7.69 3.24 10.22
CA ASN A 81 8.64 2.38 9.51
C ASN A 81 8.07 0.97 9.28
N ASN A 82 6.91 0.65 9.87
CA ASN A 82 6.22 -0.60 9.60
C ASN A 82 5.30 -0.43 8.38
N LYS A 83 5.39 -1.37 7.45
CA LYS A 83 4.60 -1.37 6.21
C LYS A 83 4.21 -2.77 5.79
N ILE A 84 3.11 -2.87 5.06
CA ILE A 84 2.76 -4.05 4.28
C ILE A 84 2.82 -3.66 2.81
N ILE A 85 3.38 -4.56 2.00
CA ILE A 85 3.42 -4.46 0.55
C ILE A 85 2.80 -5.72 -0.03
N PHE A 86 1.88 -5.57 -0.97
CA PHE A 86 1.27 -6.66 -1.71
C PHE A 86 1.45 -6.41 -3.21
N GLU A 87 1.98 -7.38 -3.93
CA GLU A 87 2.06 -7.39 -5.39
C GLU A 87 1.11 -8.47 -5.92
N ASP A 88 0.18 -8.07 -6.77
CA ASP A 88 -0.77 -8.99 -7.41
C ASP A 88 -0.19 -9.67 -8.67
N PHE A 89 -0.95 -10.59 -9.25
CA PHE A 89 -0.53 -11.36 -10.43
C PHE A 89 -0.31 -10.49 -11.69
N GLU A 90 -0.79 -9.25 -11.72
CA GLU A 90 -0.57 -8.30 -12.82
C GLU A 90 0.66 -7.40 -12.56
N GLY A 91 1.35 -7.59 -11.43
CA GLY A 91 2.47 -6.76 -10.99
C GLY A 91 2.03 -5.43 -10.37
N SER A 92 0.75 -5.29 -9.99
CA SER A 92 0.29 -4.07 -9.31
C SER A 92 0.71 -4.11 -7.85
N VAL A 93 1.41 -3.06 -7.41
CA VAL A 93 1.89 -2.93 -6.03
C VAL A 93 0.93 -2.08 -5.20
N TYR A 94 0.49 -2.65 -4.08
CA TYR A 94 -0.28 -1.99 -3.02
C TYR A 94 0.60 -1.88 -1.78
N THR A 95 0.64 -0.71 -1.16
CA THR A 95 1.46 -0.48 0.04
C THR A 95 0.69 0.29 1.09
N THR A 96 0.92 -0.03 2.37
CA THR A 96 0.35 0.74 3.47
C THR A 96 1.10 2.05 3.74
N ASN A 97 2.28 2.25 3.16
CA ASN A 97 3.04 3.48 3.28
C ASN A 97 3.05 4.20 1.92
N PRO A 98 2.67 5.49 1.85
CA PRO A 98 2.44 6.41 2.97
C PRO A 98 0.98 6.51 3.42
N PHE A 99 0.01 6.18 2.57
CA PHE A 99 -1.41 6.52 2.77
C PHE A 99 -2.22 5.47 3.51
N GLY A 100 -1.68 4.27 3.66
CA GLY A 100 -2.35 3.17 4.31
C GLY A 100 -2.45 3.29 5.81
N ASP A 101 -3.16 2.32 6.37
CA ASP A 101 -3.25 2.13 7.81
C ASP A 101 -3.27 0.63 8.12
N GLY A 102 -3.13 0.31 9.40
CA GLY A 102 -3.33 -1.04 9.87
C GLY A 102 -2.52 -1.37 11.10
N GLN A 103 -2.44 -2.67 11.36
CA GLN A 103 -1.75 -3.17 12.53
C GLN A 103 -1.25 -4.59 12.28
N VAL A 104 -0.03 -4.86 12.77
CA VAL A 104 0.53 -6.19 12.92
C VAL A 104 0.74 -6.46 14.40
N VAL A 105 0.34 -7.63 14.88
CA VAL A 105 0.54 -8.06 16.27
C VAL A 105 1.40 -9.31 16.24
N VAL A 106 2.64 -9.22 16.71
CA VAL A 106 3.55 -10.35 16.88
C VAL A 106 3.31 -10.96 18.26
N GLN A 107 2.85 -12.21 18.28
CA GLN A 107 2.36 -12.92 19.47
C GLN A 107 3.31 -14.02 19.95
N ASP A 108 4.13 -14.59 19.06
CA ASP A 108 5.14 -15.58 19.41
C ASP A 108 6.38 -15.42 18.52
N VAL A 109 7.56 -15.56 19.11
CA VAL A 109 8.89 -15.52 18.46
C VAL A 109 9.77 -16.72 18.86
N SER A 110 9.16 -17.79 19.38
CA SER A 110 9.87 -18.93 19.95
C SER A 110 10.38 -19.94 18.91
N GLY A 111 11.52 -20.58 19.21
CA GLY A 111 12.03 -21.70 18.42
C GLY A 111 12.44 -21.35 16.97
N GLY A 112 12.71 -20.07 16.68
CA GLY A 112 13.04 -19.60 15.33
C GLY A 112 11.82 -19.43 14.42
N PHE A 113 10.63 -19.31 15.01
CA PHE A 113 9.37 -19.10 14.29
C PHE A 113 8.67 -17.82 14.77
N PHE A 114 7.94 -17.18 13.86
CA PHE A 114 7.11 -16.00 14.12
C PHE A 114 5.63 -16.36 13.96
N SER A 115 4.81 -15.93 14.92
CA SER A 115 3.35 -16.05 14.84
C SER A 115 2.66 -14.77 15.29
N GLY A 116 1.50 -14.50 14.71
CA GLY A 116 0.73 -13.30 14.98
C GLY A 116 -0.41 -13.06 14.01
N THR A 117 -0.98 -11.86 14.10
CA THR A 117 -2.15 -11.45 13.32
C THR A 117 -1.92 -10.09 12.69
N PHE A 118 -2.61 -9.79 11.59
CA PHE A 118 -2.52 -8.49 10.95
C PHE A 118 -3.81 -8.10 10.23
N ARG A 119 -3.95 -6.79 10.02
CA ARG A 119 -4.98 -6.17 9.16
C ARG A 119 -4.41 -4.89 8.58
N PHE A 120 -4.85 -4.51 7.39
CA PHE A 120 -4.37 -3.31 6.73
C PHE A 120 -5.34 -2.76 5.70
N ASN A 121 -5.16 -1.48 5.38
CA ASN A 121 -5.61 -0.84 4.17
C ASN A 121 -4.36 -0.40 3.41
N ALA A 122 -4.10 -1.01 2.26
CA ALA A 122 -2.97 -0.67 1.39
C ALA A 122 -3.49 0.06 0.15
N PHE A 123 -2.71 1.00 -0.35
CA PHE A 123 -3.08 1.82 -1.47
C PHE A 123 -2.22 1.48 -2.67
N ARG A 124 -2.88 1.35 -3.82
CA ARG A 124 -2.25 1.51 -5.12
C ARG A 124 -2.44 2.97 -5.52
N PHE A 125 -1.35 3.71 -5.60
CA PHE A 125 -1.37 5.15 -5.87
C PHE A 125 -2.29 5.49 -7.05
N GLY A 126 -3.34 6.26 -6.76
CA GLY A 126 -4.23 6.80 -7.78
C GLY A 126 -5.28 5.88 -8.38
N LEU A 127 -5.45 4.67 -7.86
CA LEU A 127 -6.36 3.69 -8.47
C LEU A 127 -7.29 3.04 -7.46
N ASP A 128 -6.74 2.35 -6.46
CA ASP A 128 -7.55 1.47 -5.63
C ASP A 128 -6.97 1.29 -4.21
N THR A 129 -7.84 0.87 -3.29
CA THR A 129 -7.51 0.48 -1.93
C THR A 129 -7.73 -1.01 -1.76
N LEU A 130 -6.72 -1.70 -1.25
CA LEU A 130 -6.77 -3.11 -0.90
C LEU A 130 -6.96 -3.25 0.60
N ASN A 131 -8.14 -3.75 1.01
CA ASN A 131 -8.41 -4.09 2.40
C ASN A 131 -7.95 -5.52 2.69
N GLY A 132 -6.97 -5.66 3.58
CA GLY A 132 -6.55 -6.93 4.15
C GLY A 132 -7.16 -7.13 5.54
N ALA A 133 -8.04 -8.13 5.67
CA ALA A 133 -8.71 -8.47 6.92
C ALA A 133 -8.39 -9.90 7.38
N LYS A 134 -8.45 -10.11 8.71
CA LYS A 134 -8.25 -11.43 9.35
C LYS A 134 -6.92 -12.11 8.97
N GLY A 135 -5.89 -11.31 8.77
CA GLY A 135 -4.56 -11.79 8.45
C GLY A 135 -3.96 -12.57 9.62
N ILE A 136 -3.35 -13.72 9.33
CA ILE A 136 -2.55 -14.49 10.30
C ILE A 136 -1.23 -14.90 9.65
N PHE A 137 -0.16 -14.88 10.45
CA PHE A 137 1.05 -15.62 10.18
C PHE A 137 1.26 -16.57 11.35
N PHE A 138 1.45 -17.86 11.08
CA PHE A 138 1.56 -18.89 12.09
C PHE A 138 2.79 -19.73 11.81
N ARG A 139 3.68 -19.78 12.80
CA ARG A 139 4.94 -20.53 12.76
C ARG A 139 5.74 -20.29 11.48
N VAL A 140 5.83 -19.05 11.04
CA VAL A 140 6.66 -18.67 9.89
C VAL A 140 8.14 -18.78 10.29
N PRO A 141 8.93 -19.64 9.64
CA PRO A 141 10.32 -19.90 10.03
C PRO A 141 11.24 -18.75 9.64
N LEU A 142 12.29 -18.55 10.43
CA LEU A 142 13.45 -17.79 10.00
C LEU A 142 14.12 -18.45 8.78
N ALA A 143 14.30 -17.69 7.72
CA ALA A 143 15.01 -18.10 6.53
C ALA A 143 16.49 -18.34 6.86
N SER A 144 17.07 -19.36 6.23
CA SER A 144 18.52 -19.65 6.30
C SER A 144 19.33 -18.81 5.31
N GLY A 145 18.67 -17.98 4.50
CA GLY A 145 19.24 -17.08 3.48
C GLY A 145 18.40 -15.80 3.37
N SER A 146 18.63 -14.99 2.35
CA SER A 146 17.84 -13.78 2.09
C SER A 146 16.44 -14.13 1.56
N ILE A 147 15.43 -13.37 1.98
CA ILE A 147 14.14 -13.29 1.27
C ILE A 147 14.32 -12.41 0.02
N GLU A 148 13.40 -12.49 -0.93
CA GLU A 148 13.44 -11.60 -2.09
C GLU A 148 13.19 -10.15 -1.66
N ASP A 149 13.83 -9.20 -2.35
CA ASP A 149 13.68 -7.78 -2.08
C ASP A 149 12.21 -7.37 -2.15
N ASP A 150 11.82 -6.39 -1.34
CA ASP A 150 10.49 -5.78 -1.41
C ASP A 150 10.22 -5.34 -2.87
N PRO A 151 9.02 -5.55 -3.42
CA PRO A 151 8.71 -5.05 -4.73
C PRO A 151 8.83 -3.52 -4.73
N GLU A 152 9.36 -2.98 -5.83
CA GLU A 152 9.67 -1.57 -5.93
C GLU A 152 8.37 -0.76 -5.83
N VAL A 153 8.23 0.00 -4.75
CA VAL A 153 7.09 0.91 -4.58
C VAL A 153 7.26 2.03 -5.60
N PRO A 154 6.31 2.24 -6.52
CA PRO A 154 6.53 3.19 -7.59
C PRO A 154 6.66 4.62 -7.06
N ILE A 155 7.68 5.31 -7.58
CA ILE A 155 8.03 6.71 -7.27
C ILE A 155 7.70 7.62 -8.45
N ASN A 156 7.60 8.92 -8.20
CA ASN A 156 7.21 9.93 -9.19
C ASN A 156 5.81 9.66 -9.77
N ILE A 157 4.86 9.44 -8.86
CA ILE A 157 3.45 9.26 -9.19
C ILE A 157 2.67 10.51 -8.78
N LEU A 158 1.73 10.91 -9.64
CA LEU A 158 0.71 11.90 -9.34
C LEU A 158 -0.58 11.46 -10.01
N SER A 159 -1.66 11.45 -9.24
CA SER A 159 -2.98 11.00 -9.67
C SER A 159 -4.06 11.79 -8.97
N ALA A 160 -5.26 11.84 -9.56
CA ALA A 160 -6.44 12.49 -9.00
C ALA A 160 -7.70 12.06 -9.78
N THR A 161 -8.84 12.61 -9.38
CA THR A 161 -10.02 12.72 -10.24
C THR A 161 -10.24 14.18 -10.62
N ILE A 162 -10.51 14.45 -11.90
CA ILE A 162 -10.88 15.76 -12.42
C ILE A 162 -12.36 15.69 -12.81
N ASN A 163 -13.24 16.37 -12.06
CA ASN A 163 -14.69 16.25 -12.22
C ASN A 163 -15.15 14.78 -12.29
N ASP A 164 -14.69 13.98 -11.32
CA ASP A 164 -14.92 12.52 -11.21
C ASP A 164 -14.29 11.64 -12.31
N VAL A 165 -13.55 12.22 -13.27
CA VAL A 165 -12.81 11.46 -14.27
C VAL A 165 -11.39 11.17 -13.78
N ALA A 166 -10.98 9.90 -13.80
CA ALA A 166 -9.64 9.50 -13.36
C ALA A 166 -8.54 10.19 -14.19
N PHE A 167 -7.54 10.71 -13.48
CA PHE A 167 -6.32 11.30 -14.01
C PHE A 167 -5.13 10.57 -13.41
N SER A 168 -4.25 10.06 -14.27
CA SER A 168 -2.98 9.46 -13.88
C SER A 168 -1.89 10.07 -14.74
N ALA A 169 -0.97 10.81 -14.12
CA ALA A 169 0.09 11.50 -14.83
C ALA A 169 1.03 10.49 -15.50
N THR A 170 1.28 10.68 -16.80
CA THR A 170 2.31 9.92 -17.52
C THR A 170 3.70 10.49 -17.29
N THR A 171 3.76 11.77 -16.95
CA THR A 171 5.01 12.48 -16.61
C THR A 171 4.80 13.20 -15.30
N VAL A 172 5.69 12.98 -14.33
CA VAL A 172 5.70 13.69 -13.05
C VAL A 172 7.05 14.36 -12.87
N THR A 173 7.04 15.62 -12.46
CA THR A 173 8.22 16.41 -12.13
C THR A 173 8.08 16.93 -10.72
N ALA A 174 9.14 16.85 -9.93
CA ALA A 174 9.27 17.55 -8.66
C ALA A 174 10.59 18.32 -8.68
N VAL A 175 10.55 19.61 -8.37
CA VAL A 175 11.72 20.49 -8.43
C VAL A 175 11.79 21.33 -7.17
N ASP A 176 12.90 21.23 -6.44
CA ASP A 176 13.22 22.17 -5.36
C ASP A 176 13.89 23.42 -5.93
N SER A 177 13.25 24.58 -5.74
CA SER A 177 13.76 25.88 -6.12
C SER A 177 14.51 26.60 -4.98
N GLY A 178 14.83 25.89 -3.89
CA GLY A 178 15.53 26.37 -2.70
C GLY A 178 14.62 26.89 -1.59
N ASN A 179 13.44 27.40 -1.93
CA ASN A 179 12.41 27.83 -0.97
C ASN A 179 11.08 27.08 -1.15
N PHE A 180 10.83 26.52 -2.32
CA PHE A 180 9.57 25.91 -2.70
C PHE A 180 9.82 24.64 -3.49
N LEU A 181 9.01 23.62 -3.21
CA LEU A 181 8.86 22.46 -4.05
C LEU A 181 7.73 22.71 -5.04
N LEU A 182 8.05 22.60 -6.33
CA LEU A 182 7.06 22.58 -7.41
C LEU A 182 6.87 21.14 -7.88
N ILE A 183 5.67 20.61 -7.71
CA ILE A 183 5.27 19.30 -8.22
C ILE A 183 4.29 19.51 -9.37
N SER A 184 4.50 18.80 -10.48
CA SER A 184 3.56 18.77 -11.59
C SER A 184 3.40 17.36 -12.15
N GLY A 185 2.19 17.02 -12.55
CA GLY A 185 1.86 15.78 -13.24
C GLY A 185 1.11 16.11 -14.52
N THR A 186 1.51 15.50 -15.63
CA THR A 186 0.93 15.74 -16.96
C THR A 186 0.44 14.44 -17.59
N GLN A 187 -0.75 14.47 -18.19
CA GLN A 187 -1.34 13.43 -19.01
C GLN A 187 -1.93 14.07 -20.27
N GLY A 188 -1.33 13.81 -21.44
CA GLY A 188 -1.73 14.48 -22.69
C GLY A 188 -1.62 16.01 -22.58
N ASN A 189 -2.73 16.72 -22.81
CA ASN A 189 -2.81 18.18 -22.70
C ASN A 189 -3.28 18.68 -21.33
N THR A 190 -3.36 17.79 -20.33
CA THR A 190 -3.81 18.13 -18.98
C THR A 190 -2.64 18.09 -18.02
N THR A 191 -2.44 19.15 -17.25
CA THR A 191 -1.41 19.25 -16.21
C THR A 191 -2.03 19.70 -14.90
N ILE A 192 -1.77 18.95 -13.82
CA ILE A 192 -2.01 19.40 -12.44
C ILE A 192 -0.66 19.83 -11.87
N ALA A 193 -0.60 21.00 -11.24
CA ALA A 193 0.61 21.46 -10.57
C ALA A 193 0.27 22.10 -9.23
N PHE A 194 1.17 21.94 -8.27
CA PHE A 194 1.10 22.63 -6.98
C PHE A 194 2.50 22.96 -6.46
N SER A 195 2.58 24.05 -5.72
CA SER A 195 3.80 24.54 -5.11
C SER A 195 3.58 24.75 -3.62
N PHE A 196 4.60 24.45 -2.81
CA PHE A 196 4.56 24.63 -1.35
C PHE A 196 5.98 24.81 -0.80
N PRO A 197 6.16 25.38 0.41
CA PRO A 197 7.49 25.53 1.01
C PRO A 197 8.23 24.19 1.09
N ASN A 198 9.52 24.18 0.76
CA ASN A 198 10.31 22.93 0.76
C ASN A 198 10.62 22.39 2.16
N ASP A 199 10.23 23.11 3.21
CA ASP A 199 10.28 22.69 4.61
C ASP A 199 8.89 22.40 5.20
N LEU A 200 7.85 22.34 4.36
CA LEU A 200 6.48 22.10 4.81
C LEU A 200 6.40 20.75 5.53
N THR A 201 6.00 20.78 6.80
CA THR A 201 5.90 19.59 7.63
C THR A 201 4.60 18.83 7.39
N ASN A 202 4.56 17.60 7.90
CA ASN A 202 3.39 16.73 7.79
C ASN A 202 2.13 17.36 8.38
N GLY A 203 1.01 17.15 7.70
CA GLY A 203 -0.30 17.65 8.12
C GLY A 203 -1.12 18.24 6.98
N ASN A 204 -2.32 18.69 7.34
CA ASN A 204 -3.25 19.35 6.41
C ASN A 204 -2.91 20.83 6.27
N ASN A 205 -2.70 21.26 5.03
CA ASN A 205 -2.34 22.62 4.70
C ASN A 205 -3.35 23.17 3.68
N PRO A 206 -4.22 24.12 4.09
CA PRO A 206 -5.19 24.71 3.18
C PRO A 206 -4.53 25.34 1.96
N ILE A 207 -5.07 25.07 0.79
CA ILE A 207 -4.69 25.77 -0.44
C ILE A 207 -5.45 27.10 -0.44
N ALA A 208 -4.68 28.18 -0.41
CA ALA A 208 -5.18 29.55 -0.39
C ALA A 208 -4.22 30.45 -1.17
N THR A 209 -4.57 31.72 -1.38
CA THR A 209 -3.64 32.70 -1.96
C THR A 209 -2.50 32.99 -0.97
N GLY A 210 -1.40 32.26 -1.09
CA GLY A 210 -0.29 32.30 -0.14
C GLY A 210 0.92 31.48 -0.59
N THR A 211 1.60 30.84 0.35
CA THR A 211 2.80 30.01 0.09
C THR A 211 2.50 28.66 -0.54
N ILE A 212 1.24 28.21 -0.51
CA ILE A 212 0.78 26.96 -1.12
C ILE A 212 -0.18 27.31 -2.25
N THR A 213 0.18 26.95 -3.47
CA THR A 213 -0.64 27.21 -4.65
C THR A 213 -0.91 25.91 -5.40
N ALA A 214 -2.05 25.84 -6.09
CA ALA A 214 -2.35 24.75 -7.00
C ALA A 214 -3.04 25.32 -8.25
N LEU A 215 -2.84 24.65 -9.38
CA LEU A 215 -3.49 24.97 -10.63
C LEU A 215 -3.73 23.70 -11.44
N ILE A 216 -4.68 23.80 -12.36
CA ILE A 216 -4.85 22.84 -13.44
C ILE A 216 -4.76 23.57 -14.77
N THR A 217 -4.11 22.95 -15.75
CA THR A 217 -4.06 23.40 -17.14
C THR A 217 -4.71 22.35 -18.02
N ILE A 218 -5.71 22.72 -18.81
CA ILE A 218 -6.37 21.82 -19.79
C ILE A 218 -6.33 22.52 -21.15
N ASP A 219 -5.74 21.87 -22.14
CA ASP A 219 -5.60 22.41 -23.51
C ASP A 219 -4.99 23.83 -23.54
N GLY A 220 -4.01 24.07 -22.65
CA GLY A 220 -3.30 25.34 -22.52
C GLY A 220 -4.04 26.41 -21.70
N VAL A 221 -5.26 26.14 -21.22
CA VAL A 221 -6.02 27.07 -20.37
C VAL A 221 -5.71 26.79 -18.90
N GLN A 222 -5.13 27.76 -18.21
CA GLN A 222 -4.82 27.68 -16.79
C GLN A 222 -6.02 28.09 -15.92
N SER A 223 -6.29 27.31 -14.88
CA SER A 223 -7.28 27.60 -13.85
C SER A 223 -6.64 27.41 -12.47
N GLU A 224 -6.50 28.51 -11.73
CA GLU A 224 -5.93 28.50 -10.38
C GLU A 224 -6.94 27.99 -9.35
N ALA A 225 -6.44 27.31 -8.33
CA ALA A 225 -7.22 26.90 -7.17
C ALA A 225 -7.68 28.12 -6.37
N ILE A 226 -8.96 28.13 -5.98
CA ILE A 226 -9.51 29.14 -5.06
C ILE A 226 -9.72 28.60 -3.64
N SER A 227 -9.76 27.28 -3.51
CA SER A 227 -9.93 26.56 -2.25
C SER A 227 -9.35 25.16 -2.41
N GLY A 228 -9.02 24.50 -1.30
CA GLY A 228 -8.52 23.13 -1.32
C GLY A 228 -7.67 22.81 -0.11
N ASN A 229 -7.02 21.65 -0.15
CA ASN A 229 -6.09 21.21 0.88
C ASN A 229 -4.97 20.38 0.24
N LEU A 230 -3.74 20.65 0.67
CA LEU A 230 -2.57 19.82 0.46
C LEU A 230 -2.21 19.17 1.81
N SER A 231 -2.30 17.85 1.87
CA SER A 231 -1.92 17.07 3.05
C SER A 231 -0.56 16.43 2.82
N ILE A 232 0.45 16.85 3.59
CA ILE A 232 1.76 16.19 3.57
C ILE A 232 1.69 15.00 4.52
N VAL A 233 1.89 13.80 3.98
CA VAL A 233 1.82 12.55 4.77
C VAL A 233 3.21 12.17 5.26
N ASN A 234 4.21 12.26 4.39
CA ASN A 234 5.61 12.07 4.72
C ASN A 234 6.48 13.04 3.89
N HIS A 235 7.47 13.65 4.55
CA HIS A 235 8.46 14.52 3.92
C HIS A 235 9.85 14.22 4.52
N ASN A 236 10.66 13.49 3.77
CA ASN A 236 12.01 13.13 4.15
C ASN A 236 13.00 14.03 3.41
N LEU A 237 13.53 15.04 4.12
CA LEU A 237 14.48 16.01 3.59
C LEU A 237 15.88 15.42 3.36
N GLU A 238 16.23 14.29 3.97
CA GLU A 238 17.52 13.63 3.75
C GLU A 238 17.52 12.82 2.45
N LEU A 239 16.37 12.25 2.09
CA LEU A 239 16.16 11.47 0.87
C LEU A 239 15.53 12.26 -0.26
N ASN A 240 15.26 13.56 -0.05
CA ASN A 240 14.47 14.42 -0.94
C ASN A 240 13.21 13.71 -1.45
N ALA A 241 12.42 13.15 -0.54
CA ALA A 241 11.22 12.39 -0.87
C ALA A 241 10.02 12.98 -0.15
N VAL A 242 8.94 13.22 -0.89
CA VAL A 242 7.71 13.76 -0.33
C VAL A 242 6.49 13.06 -0.92
N SER A 243 5.52 12.80 -0.06
CA SER A 243 4.27 12.18 -0.43
C SER A 243 3.11 12.83 0.33
N GLY A 244 1.96 12.83 -0.32
CA GLY A 244 0.81 13.52 0.23
C GLY A 244 -0.46 13.34 -0.60
N ALA A 245 -1.54 13.87 -0.06
CA ALA A 245 -2.82 13.95 -0.73
C ALA A 245 -3.13 15.41 -1.09
N PHE A 246 -3.92 15.63 -2.13
CA PHE A 246 -4.38 16.97 -2.47
C PHE A 246 -5.80 16.96 -3.01
N SER A 247 -6.48 18.09 -2.84
CA SER A 247 -7.76 18.39 -3.49
C SER A 247 -7.91 19.89 -3.62
N PHE A 248 -8.53 20.36 -4.68
CA PHE A 248 -8.82 21.78 -4.86
C PHE A 248 -9.96 22.01 -5.85
N GLU A 249 -10.53 23.21 -5.78
CA GLU A 249 -11.55 23.69 -6.71
C GLU A 249 -11.09 24.98 -7.39
N THR A 250 -11.47 25.18 -8.65
CA THR A 250 -11.22 26.41 -9.40
C THR A 250 -12.47 27.30 -9.46
N ALA A 251 -12.30 28.57 -9.83
CA ALA A 251 -13.39 29.54 -9.81
C ALA A 251 -14.53 29.22 -10.80
N ALA A 252 -15.76 29.48 -10.37
CA ALA A 252 -16.95 29.53 -11.22
C ALA A 252 -16.79 30.60 -12.34
N PRO A 253 -17.50 30.48 -13.49
CA PRO A 253 -18.58 29.54 -13.79
C PRO A 253 -18.13 28.16 -14.31
N ASN A 254 -16.87 28.01 -14.72
CA ASN A 254 -16.32 26.75 -15.24
C ASN A 254 -15.48 26.03 -14.17
N GLY A 255 -15.98 26.00 -12.93
CA GLY A 255 -15.25 25.43 -11.80
C GLY A 255 -14.87 23.97 -12.07
N ILE A 256 -13.60 23.65 -11.86
CA ILE A 256 -13.04 22.31 -11.96
C ILE A 256 -12.82 21.81 -10.54
N VAL A 257 -13.29 20.59 -10.26
CA VAL A 257 -13.06 19.90 -9.00
C VAL A 257 -11.94 18.88 -9.22
N VAL A 258 -10.82 19.08 -8.52
CA VAL A 258 -9.75 18.10 -8.43
C VAL A 258 -9.84 17.44 -7.06
N ALA A 259 -10.14 16.16 -7.03
CA ALA A 259 -10.38 15.39 -5.81
C ALA A 259 -9.56 14.11 -5.79
N GLN A 260 -9.48 13.48 -4.60
CA GLN A 260 -8.75 12.21 -4.39
C GLN A 260 -7.31 12.24 -4.91
N GLY A 261 -6.68 13.42 -4.87
CA GLY A 261 -5.33 13.60 -5.37
C GLY A 261 -4.33 12.89 -4.46
N GLN A 262 -3.39 12.17 -5.05
CA GLN A 262 -2.27 11.51 -4.36
C GLN A 262 -0.98 11.75 -5.13
N PHE A 263 0.12 11.95 -4.41
CA PHE A 263 1.45 12.03 -4.98
C PHE A 263 2.50 11.34 -4.11
N ASN A 264 3.52 10.79 -4.76
CA ASN A 264 4.73 10.26 -4.14
C ASN A 264 5.90 10.55 -5.09
N VAL A 265 6.78 11.46 -4.71
CA VAL A 265 7.83 11.98 -5.60
C VAL A 265 9.17 12.07 -4.90
N SER A 266 10.23 12.02 -5.70
CA SER A 266 11.59 12.41 -5.31
C SER A 266 12.00 13.68 -6.05
N TYR A 267 12.79 14.56 -5.42
CA TYR A 267 13.15 15.88 -5.97
C TYR A 267 14.62 16.30 -5.79
#